data_AF-A0A933Y4A9-F1
#
_entry.id   AF-A0A933Y4A9-F1
#
_cell.length_a   1.000
_cell.length_b   1.000
_cell.length_c   1.000
_cell.angle_alpha   90.00
_cell.angle_beta   90.00
_cell.angle_gamma   90.00
#
_symmetry.space_group_name_H-M   'P 1'
#
loop_
_entity.id
_entity.type
_entity.pdbx_description
1 polymer ?
#
loop_
_entity_poly.entity_id
_entity_poly.type
_entity_poly.pdbx_seq_one_letter_code
_entity_poly.pdbx_strand_id
1 'polypeptide(L)'
;NGSITASVQRVETYSRGSSDFDMYLTLSINGIRNTKTGTLSYNGKIIEVGAPLELRLSDAQIMSQVIDDNVPPAGYNTKQIEAKIRFRNAEVWMISNIKVGDTMTSGPQGKTVATITAIATEPAQGSLIFTDTATRGGRASTGSVIIEQNNRLRDLLLTAILTIEQHNGEWFFGGHQNIKAGNLIWLYLPNVNVKGAEIETVTELPAHETKQK
;
A
#
# COMPACT_ATOMS: atom_id res chain seq x y z
N ASN A 1 18.02 -10.59 35.22
CA ASN A 1 18.77 -9.60 34.42
C ASN A 1 18.74 -10.04 32.96
N GLY A 2 17.72 -9.60 32.23
CA GLY A 2 17.52 -9.95 30.83
C GLY A 2 18.46 -9.12 29.96
N SER A 3 19.37 -9.77 29.25
CA SER A 3 20.17 -9.10 28.23
C SER A 3 19.24 -8.52 27.16
N ILE A 4 19.52 -7.29 26.71
CA ILE A 4 18.83 -6.72 25.56
C ILE A 4 19.25 -7.56 24.34
N THR A 5 18.34 -8.42 23.86
CA THR A 5 18.60 -9.37 22.76
C THR A 5 18.25 -8.83 21.38
N ALA A 6 17.75 -7.59 21.30
CA ALA A 6 17.39 -6.92 20.06
C ALA A 6 17.66 -5.42 20.14
N SER A 7 18.12 -4.80 19.05
CA SER A 7 18.30 -3.36 18.92
C SER A 7 17.64 -2.85 17.65
N VAL A 8 16.92 -1.73 17.75
CA VAL A 8 16.30 -1.06 16.60
C VAL A 8 17.39 -0.34 15.82
N GLN A 9 17.56 -0.69 14.55
CA GLN A 9 18.54 -0.10 13.64
C GLN A 9 17.92 1.00 12.79
N ARG A 10 16.68 0.79 12.34
CA ARG A 10 15.95 1.72 11.47
C ARG A 10 14.46 1.64 11.75
N VAL A 11 13.79 2.78 11.66
CA VAL A 11 12.34 2.93 11.77
C VAL A 11 11.84 3.62 10.51
N GLU A 12 10.93 2.97 9.81
CA GLU A 12 10.24 3.55 8.66
C GLU A 12 8.75 3.59 8.99
N THR A 13 8.13 4.74 8.79
CA THR A 13 6.69 4.91 8.99
C THR A 13 6.03 5.30 7.68
N TYR A 14 4.86 4.74 7.40
CA TYR A 14 4.08 5.13 6.24
C TYR A 14 2.73 5.60 6.73
N SER A 15 2.39 6.86 6.44
CA SER A 15 1.11 7.43 6.84
C SER A 15 -0.04 6.62 6.23
N ARG A 16 -0.99 6.24 7.07
CA ARG A 16 -2.28 5.64 6.71
C ARG A 16 -3.40 6.67 6.84
N GLY A 17 -3.22 7.85 6.25
CA GLY A 17 -4.13 8.99 6.43
C GLY A 17 -3.67 9.91 7.57
N SER A 18 -4.63 10.54 8.27
CA SER A 18 -4.36 11.64 9.22
C SER A 18 -3.96 11.20 10.63
N SER A 19 -4.30 9.98 11.08
CA SER A 19 -4.05 9.52 12.45
C SER A 19 -3.23 8.24 12.57
N ASP A 20 -3.19 7.44 11.51
CA ASP A 20 -2.62 6.09 11.56
C ASP A 20 -1.33 6.04 10.75
N PHE A 21 -0.40 5.17 11.14
CA PHE A 21 0.79 4.87 10.36
C PHE A 21 1.12 3.38 10.45
N ASP A 22 1.57 2.81 9.34
CA ASP A 22 2.27 1.53 9.37
C ASP A 22 3.72 1.78 9.80
N MET A 23 4.25 0.92 10.66
CA MET A 23 5.63 1.02 11.16
C MET A 23 6.41 -0.23 10.79
N TYR A 24 7.57 -0.02 10.18
CA TYR A 24 8.53 -1.05 9.79
C TYR A 24 9.82 -0.84 10.59
N LEU A 25 10.21 -1.89 11.29
CA LEU A 25 11.39 -1.89 12.15
C LEU A 25 12.45 -2.79 11.54
N THR A 26 13.62 -2.23 11.23
CA THR A 26 14.82 -3.03 10.99
C THR A 26 15.48 -3.28 12.34
N LEU A 27 15.68 -4.55 12.68
CA LEU A 27 16.22 -4.95 13.98
C LEU A 27 17.52 -5.73 13.79
N SER A 28 18.49 -5.48 14.66
CA SER A 28 19.60 -6.40 14.88
C SER A 28 19.28 -7.24 16.10
N ILE A 29 19.15 -8.55 15.91
CA ILE A 29 18.78 -9.51 16.95
C ILE A 29 19.90 -10.50 17.23
N ASN A 30 20.14 -10.79 18.50
CA ASN A 30 21.04 -11.85 18.94
C ASN A 30 20.24 -13.16 19.01
N GLY A 31 20.24 -13.91 17.90
CA GLY A 31 19.55 -15.19 17.77
C GLY A 31 20.46 -16.41 17.92
N ILE A 32 19.86 -17.59 17.92
CA ILE A 32 20.53 -18.89 17.86
C ILE A 32 20.40 -19.42 16.44
N ARG A 33 21.53 -19.73 15.80
CA ARG A 33 21.57 -20.40 14.50
C ARG A 33 21.77 -21.90 14.68
N ASN A 34 20.86 -22.70 14.16
CA ASN A 34 21.09 -24.14 14.03
C ASN A 34 22.05 -24.38 12.86
N THR A 35 23.28 -24.80 13.16
CA THR A 35 24.33 -24.98 12.13
C THR A 35 24.05 -26.15 11.17
N LYS A 36 23.17 -27.09 11.54
CA LYS A 36 22.81 -28.23 10.68
C LYS A 36 21.73 -27.87 9.66
N THR A 37 20.71 -27.11 10.08
CA THR A 37 19.57 -26.75 9.23
C THR A 37 19.67 -25.33 8.66
N GLY A 38 20.61 -24.52 9.14
CA GLY A 38 20.75 -23.10 8.80
C GLY A 38 19.72 -22.17 9.46
N THR A 39 18.72 -22.74 10.14
CA THR A 39 17.57 -22.02 10.71
C THR A 39 18.00 -21.05 11.80
N LEU A 40 17.50 -19.81 11.71
CA LEU A 40 17.66 -18.77 12.72
C LEU A 40 16.48 -18.80 13.68
N SER A 41 16.75 -18.63 14.97
CA SER A 41 15.71 -18.56 16.00
C SER A 41 15.99 -17.45 17.01
N TYR A 42 14.94 -16.86 17.53
CA TYR A 42 14.97 -15.82 18.54
C TYR A 42 13.90 -16.12 19.58
N ASN A 43 14.29 -16.12 20.87
CA ASN A 43 13.39 -16.42 21.99
C ASN A 43 12.58 -17.72 21.79
N GLY A 44 13.25 -18.77 21.28
CA GLY A 44 12.64 -20.08 21.04
C GLY A 44 11.73 -20.19 19.81
N LYS A 45 11.55 -19.11 19.03
CA LYS A 45 10.77 -19.10 17.78
C LYS A 45 11.69 -19.01 16.57
N ILE A 46 11.34 -19.69 15.49
CA ILE A 46 12.04 -19.59 14.21
C ILE A 46 11.80 -18.19 13.63
N ILE A 47 12.84 -17.58 13.07
CA ILE A 47 12.76 -16.35 12.30
C ILE A 47 12.71 -16.75 10.84
N GLU A 48 11.56 -16.51 10.21
CA GLU A 48 11.31 -16.70 8.79
C GLU A 48 10.26 -15.68 8.34
N VAL A 49 10.30 -15.28 7.07
CA VAL A 49 9.31 -14.37 6.49
C VAL A 49 7.90 -14.92 6.68
N GLY A 50 6.99 -14.08 7.17
CA GLY A 50 5.61 -14.42 7.49
C GLY A 50 5.39 -14.88 8.94
N ALA A 51 6.44 -15.25 9.68
CA ALA A 51 6.30 -15.69 11.06
C ALA A 51 6.01 -14.50 12.01
N PRO A 52 5.19 -14.71 13.06
CA PRO A 52 5.00 -13.71 14.09
C PRO A 52 6.25 -13.57 14.97
N LEU A 53 6.62 -12.33 15.25
CA LEU A 53 7.74 -11.98 16.12
C LEU A 53 7.22 -11.20 17.32
N GLU A 54 7.59 -11.67 18.51
CA GLU A 54 7.37 -10.94 19.75
C GLU A 54 8.62 -10.17 20.12
N LEU A 55 8.49 -8.84 20.15
CA LEU A 55 9.54 -7.93 20.56
C LEU A 55 9.21 -7.41 21.95
N ARG A 56 10.16 -7.60 22.87
CA ARG A 56 10.13 -6.94 24.18
C ARG A 56 11.15 -5.82 24.16
N LEU A 57 10.64 -4.60 24.09
CA LEU A 57 11.40 -3.38 24.32
C LEU A 57 11.31 -3.01 25.81
N SER A 58 12.08 -2.01 26.23
CA SER A 58 12.24 -1.61 27.63
C SER A 58 10.92 -1.36 28.37
N ASP A 59 9.94 -0.81 27.67
CA ASP A 59 8.64 -0.33 28.17
C ASP A 59 7.45 -0.81 27.32
N ALA A 60 7.69 -1.58 26.26
CA ALA A 60 6.65 -2.02 25.33
C ALA A 60 6.85 -3.46 24.88
N GLN A 61 5.73 -4.17 24.68
CA GLN A 61 5.69 -5.44 23.99
C GLN A 61 4.98 -5.26 22.65
N ILE A 62 5.67 -5.58 21.56
CA ILE A 62 5.16 -5.42 20.20
C ILE A 62 5.00 -6.80 19.59
N MET A 63 3.79 -7.10 19.12
CA MET A 63 3.53 -8.20 18.19
C MET A 63 3.74 -7.69 16.78
N SER A 64 4.65 -8.30 16.04
CA SER A 64 4.93 -7.96 14.65
C SER A 64 4.98 -9.22 13.79
N GLN A 65 5.10 -9.04 12.47
CA GLN A 65 5.36 -10.12 11.52
C GLN A 65 6.72 -9.85 10.87
N VAL A 66 7.52 -10.90 10.66
CA VAL A 66 8.76 -10.80 9.90
C VAL A 66 8.39 -10.63 8.43
N ILE A 67 8.80 -9.53 7.81
CA ILE A 67 8.57 -9.27 6.38
C ILE A 67 9.81 -9.53 5.54
N ASP A 68 10.99 -9.49 6.16
CA ASP A 68 12.28 -9.73 5.55
C ASP A 68 13.26 -10.17 6.65
N ASP A 69 14.06 -11.19 6.36
CA ASP A 69 15.11 -11.73 7.23
C ASP A 69 16.51 -11.54 6.63
N ASN A 70 16.61 -10.86 5.49
CA ASN A 70 17.87 -10.61 4.76
C ASN A 70 18.02 -9.13 4.36
N VAL A 71 17.90 -8.24 5.35
CA VAL A 71 18.04 -6.79 5.13
C VAL A 71 19.51 -6.44 4.78
N PRO A 72 19.78 -5.78 3.63
CA PRO A 72 21.15 -5.41 3.27
C PRO A 72 21.73 -4.34 4.23
N PRO A 73 23.03 -4.40 4.59
CA PRO A 73 23.65 -3.42 5.48
C PRO A 73 23.57 -1.97 4.98
N ALA A 74 23.55 -1.76 3.66
CA ALA A 74 23.44 -0.44 3.03
C ALA A 74 21.99 0.04 2.86
N GLY A 75 21.00 -0.74 3.33
CA GLY A 75 19.58 -0.54 3.04
C GLY A 75 19.17 -1.12 1.69
N TYR A 76 17.88 -0.98 1.37
CA TYR A 76 17.31 -1.52 0.15
C TYR A 76 17.68 -0.69 -1.09
N ASN A 77 17.85 -1.38 -2.22
CA ASN A 77 17.91 -0.70 -3.51
C ASN A 77 16.57 -0.03 -3.77
N THR A 78 16.61 1.22 -4.25
CA THR A 78 15.40 1.98 -4.57
C THR A 78 15.41 2.45 -6.01
N LYS A 79 14.24 2.55 -6.62
CA LYS A 79 14.06 3.19 -7.93
C LYS A 79 12.70 3.87 -8.03
N GLN A 80 12.54 4.69 -9.05
CA GLN A 80 11.25 5.28 -9.41
C GLN A 80 10.64 4.56 -10.60
N ILE A 81 9.33 4.37 -10.54
CA ILE A 81 8.52 3.81 -11.61
C ILE A 81 7.31 4.72 -11.85
N GLU A 82 6.73 4.61 -13.04
CA GLU A 82 5.39 5.09 -13.31
C GLU A 82 4.42 3.90 -13.25
N ALA A 83 3.36 4.02 -12.45
CA ALA A 83 2.30 3.03 -12.32
C ALA A 83 0.97 3.62 -12.82
N LYS A 84 0.27 2.86 -13.66
CA LYS A 84 -1.14 3.11 -13.99
C LYS A 84 -2.01 2.27 -13.07
N ILE A 85 -2.95 2.91 -12.40
CA ILE A 85 -3.71 2.34 -11.29
C ILE A 85 -5.19 2.59 -11.54
N ARG A 86 -6.01 1.53 -11.50
CA ARG A 86 -7.47 1.62 -11.62
C ARG A 86 -8.14 1.35 -10.29
N PHE A 87 -9.03 2.26 -9.89
CA PHE A 87 -9.93 2.05 -8.76
C PHE A 87 -11.37 2.02 -9.26
N ARG A 88 -12.00 0.84 -9.17
CA ARG A 88 -13.34 0.60 -9.71
C ARG A 88 -14.42 1.13 -8.78
N ASN A 89 -15.53 1.59 -9.35
CA ASN A 89 -16.71 2.01 -8.58
C ASN A 89 -16.40 3.06 -7.50
N ALA A 90 -15.53 4.01 -7.79
CA ALA A 90 -15.20 5.13 -6.91
C ALA A 90 -16.35 6.13 -6.82
N GLU A 91 -16.64 6.62 -5.61
CA GLU A 91 -17.61 7.71 -5.43
C GLU A 91 -17.07 9.03 -5.99
N VAL A 92 -17.93 9.81 -6.64
CA VAL A 92 -17.54 11.09 -7.29
C VAL A 92 -16.89 12.07 -6.30
N TRP A 93 -17.35 12.12 -5.04
CA TRP A 93 -16.74 13.00 -4.03
C TRP A 93 -15.29 12.59 -3.72
N MET A 94 -15.00 11.29 -3.75
CA MET A 94 -13.66 10.76 -3.49
C MET A 94 -12.70 11.20 -4.60
N ILE A 95 -13.14 11.06 -5.86
CA ILE A 95 -12.40 11.48 -7.05
C ILE A 95 -12.11 12.98 -7.00
N SER A 96 -13.09 13.80 -6.63
CA SER A 96 -12.95 15.26 -6.59
C SER A 96 -11.91 15.78 -5.59
N ASN A 97 -11.51 14.95 -4.62
CA ASN A 97 -10.51 15.27 -3.60
C ASN A 97 -9.08 14.86 -3.99
N ILE A 98 -8.90 14.16 -5.10
CA ILE A 98 -7.59 13.77 -5.64
C ILE A 98 -7.16 14.80 -6.67
N LYS A 99 -5.93 15.28 -6.57
CA LYS A 99 -5.34 16.26 -7.48
C LYS A 99 -4.03 15.76 -8.08
N VAL A 100 -3.77 16.17 -9.31
CA VAL A 100 -2.43 16.04 -9.89
C VAL A 100 -1.45 16.84 -9.04
N GLY A 101 -0.33 16.23 -8.69
CA GLY A 101 0.64 16.75 -7.75
C GLY A 101 0.42 16.32 -6.30
N ASP A 102 -0.68 15.62 -5.97
CA ASP A 102 -0.85 15.05 -4.63
C ASP A 102 0.27 14.04 -4.35
N THR A 103 0.85 14.15 -3.17
CA THR A 103 1.97 13.32 -2.74
C THR A 103 1.64 12.47 -1.53
N MET A 104 2.19 11.26 -1.50
CA MET A 104 2.29 10.46 -0.28
C MET A 104 3.72 10.55 0.26
N THR A 105 3.86 10.73 1.56
CA THR A 105 5.16 10.83 2.24
C THR A 105 5.40 9.67 3.20
N SER A 106 6.67 9.27 3.36
CA SER A 106 7.12 8.33 4.37
C SER A 106 8.01 9.01 5.41
N GLY A 107 7.96 8.43 6.61
CA GLY A 107 8.77 8.79 7.76
C GLY A 107 8.35 10.09 8.44
N PRO A 108 8.87 10.34 9.66
CA PRO A 108 8.78 11.65 10.31
C PRO A 108 9.46 12.77 9.51
N GLN A 109 10.36 12.40 8.59
CA GLN A 109 11.15 13.30 7.75
C GLN A 109 10.44 13.71 6.46
N GLY A 110 9.27 13.13 6.15
CA GLY A 110 8.40 13.58 5.06
C GLY A 110 8.93 13.26 3.65
N LYS A 111 9.69 12.18 3.46
CA LYS A 111 10.20 11.79 2.14
C LYS A 111 9.04 11.45 1.21
N THR A 112 8.94 12.10 0.06
CA THR A 112 7.89 11.75 -0.93
C THR A 112 8.16 10.35 -1.50
N VAL A 113 7.15 9.48 -1.43
CA VAL A 113 7.19 8.10 -1.94
C VAL A 113 6.21 7.85 -3.07
N ALA A 114 5.18 8.69 -3.22
CA ALA A 114 4.32 8.67 -4.40
C ALA A 114 3.95 10.09 -4.82
N THR A 115 3.72 10.30 -6.11
CA THR A 115 3.20 11.55 -6.67
C THR A 115 2.20 11.24 -7.78
N ILE A 116 0.99 11.76 -7.68
CA ILE A 116 -0.03 11.63 -8.72
C ILE A 116 0.34 12.54 -9.89
N THR A 117 0.54 11.97 -11.08
CA THR A 117 0.93 12.72 -12.29
C THR A 117 -0.20 12.90 -13.28
N ALA A 118 -1.20 12.01 -13.27
CA ALA A 118 -2.40 12.15 -14.09
C ALA A 118 -3.62 11.51 -13.43
N ILE A 119 -4.80 12.04 -13.78
CA ILE A 119 -6.11 11.56 -13.31
C ILE A 119 -7.04 11.52 -14.52
N ALA A 120 -7.72 10.40 -14.69
CA ALA A 120 -8.81 10.22 -15.65
C ALA A 120 -9.97 9.45 -15.01
N THR A 121 -11.15 9.54 -15.59
CA THR A 121 -12.35 8.84 -15.07
C THR A 121 -13.20 8.29 -16.20
N GLU A 122 -13.75 7.11 -15.99
CA GLU A 122 -14.67 6.43 -16.90
C GLU A 122 -15.99 6.15 -16.17
N PRO A 123 -17.12 6.02 -16.89
CA PRO A 123 -18.35 5.52 -16.27
C PRO A 123 -18.11 4.13 -15.66
N ALA A 124 -18.63 3.90 -14.44
CA ALA A 124 -18.48 2.59 -13.80
C ALA A 124 -19.15 1.49 -14.63
N GLN A 125 -18.44 0.39 -14.85
CA GLN A 125 -18.98 -0.78 -15.54
C GLN A 125 -19.79 -1.64 -14.57
N GLY A 126 -21.00 -2.04 -14.96
CA GLY A 126 -21.80 -3.02 -14.23
C GLY A 126 -22.55 -2.52 -12.99
N SER A 127 -22.48 -1.22 -12.64
CA SER A 127 -23.31 -0.66 -11.57
C SER A 127 -24.69 -0.27 -12.12
N LEU A 128 -25.59 -1.25 -12.15
CA LEU A 128 -26.99 -1.07 -12.52
C LEU A 128 -27.83 -0.85 -11.27
N ILE A 129 -28.66 0.18 -11.27
CA ILE A 129 -29.70 0.37 -10.25
C ILE A 129 -31.01 -0.17 -10.82
N PHE A 130 -31.70 -0.99 -10.02
CA PHE A 130 -33.05 -1.46 -10.31
C PHE A 130 -34.03 -0.63 -9.50
N THR A 131 -34.87 0.16 -10.17
CA THR A 131 -35.98 0.87 -9.50
C THR A 131 -37.29 0.25 -9.95
N ASP A 132 -38.05 -0.30 -9.00
CA ASP A 132 -39.43 -0.73 -9.23
C ASP A 132 -40.36 0.48 -9.01
N THR A 133 -41.03 0.88 -10.08
CA THR A 133 -42.00 1.98 -10.03
C THR A 133 -43.39 1.40 -9.74
N ALA A 134 -43.62 0.97 -8.50
CA ALA A 134 -44.96 0.57 -8.06
C ALA A 134 -45.81 1.82 -7.80
N THR A 135 -46.59 2.26 -8.78
CA THR A 135 -47.56 3.34 -8.61
C THR A 135 -48.61 2.93 -7.57
N ARG A 136 -48.58 3.54 -6.37
CA ARG A 136 -49.64 3.41 -5.36
C ARG A 136 -50.95 3.94 -5.93
N GLY A 137 -51.83 3.05 -6.41
CA GLY A 137 -53.13 3.49 -6.94
C GLY A 137 -53.98 2.43 -7.63
N GLY A 138 -54.19 1.26 -7.02
CA GLY A 138 -55.44 0.49 -7.15
C GLY A 138 -55.84 -0.14 -8.49
N ARG A 139 -55.07 -0.06 -9.58
CA ARG A 139 -55.37 -0.83 -10.82
C ARG A 139 -54.07 -1.32 -11.46
N ALA A 140 -53.98 -2.65 -11.67
CA ALA A 140 -52.95 -3.40 -12.38
C ALA A 140 -51.62 -2.66 -12.59
N SER A 141 -50.71 -2.75 -11.62
CA SER A 141 -49.36 -2.20 -11.70
C SER A 141 -48.55 -2.95 -12.77
N THR A 142 -48.41 -2.36 -13.94
CA THR A 142 -47.32 -2.67 -14.87
C THR A 142 -46.06 -2.03 -14.30
N GLY A 143 -45.35 -2.78 -13.44
CA GLY A 143 -44.05 -2.34 -12.93
C GLY A 143 -43.07 -2.24 -14.09
N SER A 144 -42.54 -1.04 -14.32
CA SER A 144 -41.41 -0.86 -15.22
C SER A 144 -40.14 -0.96 -14.39
N VAL A 145 -39.24 -1.87 -14.78
CA VAL A 145 -37.88 -1.96 -14.25
C VAL A 145 -37.05 -0.95 -15.03
N ILE A 146 -36.64 0.14 -14.37
CA ILE A 146 -35.67 1.06 -14.95
C ILE A 146 -34.28 0.53 -14.58
N ILE A 147 -33.47 0.27 -15.61
CA ILE A 147 -32.06 -0.03 -15.48
C ILE A 147 -31.30 1.28 -15.71
N GLU A 148 -30.83 1.88 -14.63
CA GLU A 148 -30.03 3.10 -14.71
C GLU A 148 -28.56 2.80 -14.40
N GLN A 149 -27.67 3.45 -15.15
CA GLN A 149 -26.27 3.47 -14.79
C GLN A 149 -26.12 4.31 -13.51
N ASN A 150 -25.44 3.77 -12.51
CA ASN A 150 -25.20 4.49 -11.27
C ASN A 150 -24.21 5.65 -11.50
N ASN A 151 -24.74 6.82 -11.85
CA ASN A 151 -23.95 8.03 -12.11
C ASN A 151 -23.18 8.56 -10.89
N ARG A 152 -23.39 7.98 -9.70
CA ARG A 152 -22.63 8.33 -8.49
C ARG A 152 -21.29 7.60 -8.40
N LEU A 153 -21.11 6.54 -9.19
CA LEU A 153 -19.91 5.73 -9.21
C LEU A 153 -19.19 5.86 -10.56
N ARG A 154 -17.87 5.96 -10.50
CA ARG A 154 -17.01 6.03 -11.68
C ARG A 154 -15.78 5.16 -11.48
N ASP A 155 -15.23 4.65 -12.56
CA ASP A 155 -13.90 4.07 -12.51
C ASP A 155 -12.88 5.21 -12.55
N LEU A 156 -11.98 5.23 -11.57
CA LEU A 156 -10.90 6.19 -11.44
C LEU A 156 -9.61 5.58 -12.01
N LEU A 157 -8.96 6.29 -12.92
CA LEU A 157 -7.66 5.92 -13.48
C LEU A 157 -6.63 6.94 -13.01
N LEU A 158 -5.61 6.48 -12.28
CA LEU A 158 -4.51 7.28 -11.79
C LEU A 158 -3.22 6.89 -12.50
N THR A 159 -2.40 7.88 -12.82
CA THR A 159 -0.97 7.64 -13.07
C THR A 159 -0.19 8.23 -11.91
N ALA A 160 0.72 7.44 -11.34
CA ALA A 160 1.52 7.85 -10.21
C ALA A 160 2.99 7.47 -10.41
N ILE A 161 3.89 8.38 -10.05
CA ILE A 161 5.31 8.05 -9.87
C ILE A 161 5.46 7.48 -8.47
N LEU A 162 5.98 6.26 -8.36
CA LEU A 162 6.20 5.55 -7.10
C LEU A 162 7.69 5.34 -6.86
N THR A 163 8.15 5.60 -5.65
CA THR A 163 9.44 5.11 -5.15
C THR A 163 9.25 3.73 -4.54
N ILE A 164 9.95 2.75 -5.10
CA ILE A 164 9.85 1.34 -4.72
C ILE A 164 11.20 0.83 -4.23
N GLU A 165 11.16 -0.20 -3.39
CA GLU A 165 12.32 -0.80 -2.76
C GLU A 165 12.42 -2.28 -3.12
N GLN A 166 13.63 -2.81 -3.25
CA GLN A 166 13.84 -4.23 -3.56
C GLN A 166 14.02 -5.05 -2.29
N HIS A 167 13.09 -5.97 -2.01
CA HIS A 167 13.13 -6.90 -0.88
C HIS A 167 13.13 -8.32 -1.44
N ASN A 168 14.11 -9.15 -1.07
CA ASN A 168 14.23 -10.54 -1.52
C ASN A 168 14.08 -10.75 -3.05
N GLY A 169 14.62 -9.82 -3.83
CA GLY A 169 14.60 -9.85 -5.29
C GLY A 169 13.32 -9.29 -5.95
N GLU A 170 12.28 -9.03 -5.16
CA GLU A 170 11.02 -8.44 -5.63
C GLU A 170 10.92 -6.95 -5.25
N TRP A 171 10.05 -6.21 -5.94
CA TRP A 171 9.88 -4.78 -5.72
C TRP A 171 8.61 -4.49 -4.92
N PHE A 172 8.75 -3.66 -3.90
CA PHE A 172 7.67 -3.30 -2.99
C PHE A 172 7.51 -1.79 -2.88
N PHE A 173 6.27 -1.35 -2.74
CA PHE A 173 5.91 0.02 -2.38
C PHE A 173 5.47 0.06 -0.92
N GLY A 174 5.86 1.12 -0.20
CA GLY A 174 5.50 1.28 1.20
C GLY A 174 5.99 0.15 2.13
N GLY A 175 7.06 -0.55 1.74
CA GLY A 175 7.66 -1.67 2.49
C GLY A 175 6.90 -3.01 2.46
N HIS A 176 5.70 -3.08 1.88
CA HIS A 176 4.88 -4.30 1.96
C HIS A 176 4.02 -4.59 0.72
N GLN A 177 3.81 -3.63 -0.17
CA GLN A 177 2.90 -3.79 -1.31
C GLN A 177 3.70 -4.22 -2.53
N ASN A 178 3.59 -5.50 -2.92
CA ASN A 178 4.31 -6.03 -4.08
C ASN A 178 3.87 -5.33 -5.38
N ILE A 179 4.81 -4.77 -6.12
CA ILE A 179 4.54 -3.97 -7.31
C ILE A 179 4.64 -4.81 -8.58
N LYS A 180 3.48 -5.31 -9.03
CA LYS A 180 3.28 -6.02 -10.29
C LYS A 180 1.88 -5.71 -10.84
N ALA A 181 1.70 -5.82 -12.15
CA ALA A 181 0.38 -5.70 -12.76
C ALA A 181 -0.58 -6.76 -12.20
N GLY A 182 -1.83 -6.38 -11.97
CA GLY A 182 -2.87 -7.19 -11.32
C GLY A 182 -2.84 -7.16 -9.79
N ASN A 183 -1.77 -6.68 -9.16
CA ASN A 183 -1.74 -6.54 -7.70
C ASN A 183 -2.52 -5.30 -7.24
N LEU A 184 -2.97 -5.33 -5.99
CA LEU A 184 -3.62 -4.20 -5.35
C LEU A 184 -2.62 -3.25 -4.71
N ILE A 185 -2.96 -1.97 -4.70
CA ILE A 185 -2.21 -0.89 -4.07
C ILE A 185 -3.12 0.00 -3.20
N TRP A 186 -2.54 0.49 -2.13
CA TRP A 186 -3.04 1.48 -1.19
C TRP A 186 -2.20 2.74 -1.33
N LEU A 187 -2.85 3.85 -1.69
CA LEU A 187 -2.27 5.19 -1.71
C LEU A 187 -2.98 6.06 -0.67
N TYR A 188 -2.21 6.60 0.26
CA TYR A 188 -2.72 7.48 1.31
C TYR A 188 -2.41 8.92 0.94
N LEU A 189 -3.36 9.57 0.26
CA LEU A 189 -3.23 10.94 -0.22
C LEU A 189 -3.77 11.94 0.83
N PRO A 190 -3.43 13.23 0.73
CA PRO A 190 -3.72 14.20 1.80
C PRO A 190 -5.19 14.27 2.23
N ASN A 191 -6.12 14.18 1.27
CA ASN A 191 -7.55 14.35 1.52
C ASN A 191 -8.34 13.05 1.41
N VAL A 192 -7.72 11.97 0.92
CA VAL A 192 -8.43 10.73 0.61
C VAL A 192 -7.50 9.54 0.50
N ASN A 193 -7.99 8.37 0.89
CA ASN A 193 -7.24 7.13 0.79
C ASN A 193 -7.80 6.30 -0.35
N VAL A 194 -6.96 6.01 -1.34
CA VAL A 194 -7.28 5.06 -2.41
C VAL A 194 -6.86 3.69 -1.93
N LYS A 195 -7.83 2.85 -1.54
CA LYS A 195 -7.55 1.54 -0.95
C LYS A 195 -8.01 0.41 -1.86
N GLY A 196 -7.10 -0.52 -2.18
CA GLY A 196 -7.41 -1.69 -2.99
C GLY A 196 -7.62 -1.35 -4.47
N ALA A 197 -6.89 -0.36 -4.99
CA ALA A 197 -6.86 -0.10 -6.42
C ALA A 197 -5.93 -1.09 -7.12
N GLU A 198 -6.25 -1.46 -8.36
CA GLU A 198 -5.49 -2.43 -9.14
C GLU A 198 -4.38 -1.73 -9.93
N ILE A 199 -3.17 -2.27 -9.89
CA ILE A 199 -2.07 -1.83 -10.76
C ILE A 199 -2.29 -2.43 -12.15
N GLU A 200 -2.57 -1.61 -13.15
CA GLU A 200 -2.75 -2.07 -14.53
C GLU A 200 -1.39 -2.30 -15.21
N THR A 201 -0.49 -1.32 -15.08
CA THR A 201 0.84 -1.38 -15.71
C THR A 201 1.89 -0.71 -14.85
N VAL A 202 3.12 -1.16 -14.98
CA VAL A 202 4.32 -0.57 -14.36
C VAL A 202 5.33 -0.29 -15.46
N THR A 203 5.89 0.91 -15.49
CA THR A 203 6.95 1.32 -16.41
C THR A 203 8.11 1.87 -15.61
N GLU A 204 9.31 1.37 -15.88
CA GLU A 204 10.52 1.88 -15.24
C GLU A 204 10.86 3.26 -15.80
N LEU A 205 11.07 4.22 -14.92
CA LEU A 205 11.54 5.54 -15.32
C LEU A 205 13.06 5.47 -15.56
N PRO A 206 13.58 6.15 -16.59
CA PRO A 206 15.02 6.24 -16.78
C PRO A 206 15.65 6.84 -15.52
N ALA A 207 16.76 6.26 -15.07
CA ALA A 207 17.50 6.82 -13.95
C ALA A 207 17.87 8.27 -14.27
N HIS A 208 17.42 9.22 -13.45
CA HIS A 208 17.88 10.59 -13.57
C HIS A 208 19.39 10.60 -13.30
N GLU A 209 20.20 10.77 -14.35
CA GLU A 209 21.62 11.14 -14.22
C GLU A 209 21.67 12.45 -13.43
N THR A 210 21.86 12.35 -12.13
CA THR A 210 22.14 13.52 -11.30
C THR A 210 23.60 13.85 -11.56
N LYS A 211 23.87 14.63 -12.62
CA LYS A 211 25.17 15.26 -12.79
C LYS A 211 25.35 16.24 -11.65
N GLN A 212 26.00 15.80 -10.57
CA GLN A 212 26.54 16.68 -9.57
C GLN A 212 27.54 17.62 -10.29
N LYS A 213 27.25 18.92 -10.23
CA LYS A 213 28.21 19.98 -10.55
C LYS A 213 28.99 20.33 -9.30
#